data_AF-J9DVT1-F1
#
_entry.id   AF-J9DVT1-F1
#
_cell.length_a   1.000
_cell.length_b   1.000
_cell.length_c   1.000
_cell.angle_alpha   90.00
_cell.angle_beta   90.00
_cell.angle_gamma   90.00
#
_symmetry.space_group_name_H-M   'P 1'
#
loop_
_entity.id
_entity.type
_entity.pdbx_description
1 polymer ?
#
loop_
_entity_poly.entity_id
_entity_poly.type
_entity_poly.pdbx_seq_one_letter_code
_entity_poly.pdbx_strand_id
1 'polypeptide(L)' 'ANIIAITSFNEWHEGTQIEPAIPFTDNSTGFVYNTYVQGPEQYLHQTLDLIKKYFTPMHRIAPEKIVNIVK' A
#
# COMPACT_ATOMS: atom_id res chain seq x y z
N ALA A 1 -7.62 6.00 15.49
CA ALA A 1 -8.13 4.67 15.10
C ALA A 1 -7.08 3.64 15.46
N ASN A 2 -7.49 2.46 15.96
CA ASN A 2 -6.53 1.41 16.38
C ASN A 2 -6.16 0.49 15.21
N ILE A 3 -7.01 0.42 14.20
CA ILE A 3 -6.83 -0.34 12.96
C ILE A 3 -7.23 0.59 11.82
N ILE A 4 -6.49 0.53 10.72
CA ILE A 4 -6.86 1.14 9.44
C ILE A 4 -6.89 0.02 8.41
N ALA A 5 -7.93 0.02 7.59
CA ALA A 5 -8.01 -0.80 6.39
C ALA A 5 -7.73 0.09 5.17
N ILE A 6 -7.02 -0.47 4.18
CA ILE A 6 -6.83 0.13 2.87
C ILE A 6 -7.73 -0.65 1.91
N THR A 7 -8.69 0.04 1.32
CA THR A 7 -9.51 -0.48 0.23
C THR A 7 -8.94 0.10 -1.06
N SER A 8 -8.15 -0.66 -1.83
CA SER A 8 -7.84 -2.09 -1.75
C SER A 8 -6.39 -2.37 -2.13
N PHE A 9 -5.94 -3.61 -2.00
CA PHE A 9 -4.68 -3.97 -2.67
C PHE A 9 -4.87 -3.98 -4.19
N ASN A 10 -5.88 -4.71 -4.70
CA ASN A 10 -6.01 -5.03 -6.11
C ASN A 10 -7.46 -5.13 -6.66
N GLU A 11 -8.40 -4.32 -6.16
CA GLU A 11 -9.74 -4.27 -6.75
C GLU A 11 -9.75 -3.36 -8.00
N TRP A 12 -9.20 -3.90 -9.08
CA TRP A 12 -9.01 -3.22 -10.36
C TRP A 12 -10.32 -2.76 -11.01
N HIS A 13 -11.41 -3.49 -10.84
CA HIS A 13 -12.70 -3.16 -11.44
C HIS A 13 -13.26 -1.84 -10.89
N GLU A 14 -12.92 -1.50 -9.65
CA GLU A 14 -13.33 -0.26 -8.99
C GLU A 14 -12.25 0.84 -9.03
N GLY A 15 -11.05 0.52 -9.51
CA GLY A 15 -9.95 1.47 -9.57
C GLY A 15 -9.40 1.87 -8.19
N THR A 16 -9.57 1.03 -7.17
CA THR A 16 -9.16 1.32 -5.77
C THR A 16 -7.82 0.68 -5.38
N GLN A 17 -7.16 0.00 -6.31
CA GLN A 17 -5.93 -0.73 -6.08
C GLN A 17 -4.75 0.18 -5.71
N ILE A 18 -3.93 -0.26 -4.75
CA ILE A 18 -2.57 0.27 -4.53
C ILE A 18 -1.49 -0.57 -5.23
N GLU A 19 -1.86 -1.72 -5.80
CA GLU A 19 -0.99 -2.54 -6.63
C GLU A 19 -0.42 -1.71 -7.80
N PRO A 20 0.86 -1.92 -8.17
CA PRO A 20 1.48 -1.15 -9.24
C PRO A 20 0.75 -1.22 -10.58
N ALA A 21 0.52 -0.05 -11.18
CA ALA A 21 -0.06 0.09 -12.51
C ALA A 21 0.94 0.69 -13.50
N ILE A 22 1.04 0.11 -14.68
CA ILE A 22 1.88 0.62 -15.78
C ILE A 22 1.02 1.27 -16.87
N PRO A 23 1.56 2.25 -17.63
CA PRO A 23 0.90 2.76 -18.82
C PRO A 23 0.61 1.66 -19.83
N PHE A 24 -0.63 1.60 -20.29
CA PHE A 24 -1.05 0.67 -21.32
C PHE A 24 -2.14 1.28 -22.20
N THR A 25 -2.07 1.00 -23.50
CA THR A 25 -3.11 1.29 -24.46
C THR A 25 -3.50 -0.01 -25.13
N ASP A 26 -4.79 -0.37 -25.05
CA ASP A 26 -5.31 -1.50 -25.79
C ASP A 26 -5.48 -1.11 -27.26
N ASN A 27 -4.60 -1.63 -28.11
CA ASN A 27 -4.60 -1.34 -29.55
C ASN A 27 -5.83 -1.90 -30.28
N SER A 28 -6.55 -2.86 -29.70
CA SER A 28 -7.74 -3.44 -30.33
C SER A 28 -8.99 -2.58 -30.12
N THR A 29 -9.07 -1.87 -29.00
CA THR A 29 -10.22 -1.02 -28.63
C THR A 29 -9.91 0.48 -28.69
N GLY A 30 -8.63 0.85 -28.73
CA GLY A 30 -8.17 2.23 -28.58
C GLY A 30 -8.25 2.76 -27.15
N PHE A 31 -8.58 1.91 -26.17
CA PHE A 31 -8.72 2.32 -24.78
C PHE A 31 -7.36 2.63 -24.14
N VAL A 32 -7.22 3.83 -23.57
CA VAL A 32 -6.02 4.27 -22.86
C VAL A 32 -6.27 4.13 -21.36
N TYR A 33 -5.46 3.30 -20.69
CA TYR A 33 -5.57 3.08 -19.25
C TYR A 33 -4.98 4.25 -18.47
N ASN A 34 -5.61 4.57 -17.34
CA ASN A 34 -5.09 5.57 -16.41
C ASN A 34 -3.77 5.09 -15.78
N THR A 35 -2.89 6.04 -15.49
CA THR A 35 -1.56 5.79 -14.94
C THR A 35 -1.37 6.51 -13.62
N TYR A 36 -0.42 6.01 -12.84
CA TYR A 36 0.04 6.71 -11.66
C TYR A 36 1.08 7.76 -12.05
N VAL A 37 0.85 9.01 -11.65
CA VAL A 37 1.65 10.16 -12.07
C VAL A 37 3.13 10.04 -11.66
N GLN A 38 3.40 9.40 -10.52
CA GLN A 38 4.74 9.21 -9.96
C GLN A 38 5.32 7.82 -10.28
N GLY A 39 4.72 7.09 -11.22
CA GLY A 39 5.13 5.76 -11.63
C GLY A 39 4.44 4.62 -10.86
N PRO A 40 4.72 3.35 -11.24
CA PRO A 40 3.91 2.21 -10.83
C PRO A 40 3.85 2.01 -9.31
N GLU A 41 4.93 2.28 -8.58
CA GLU A 41 4.98 2.04 -7.14
C GLU A 41 4.45 3.21 -6.29
N GLN A 42 3.89 4.25 -6.91
CA GLN A 42 3.43 5.47 -6.23
C GLN A 42 2.63 5.17 -4.95
N TYR A 43 1.59 4.35 -5.05
CA TYR A 43 0.70 4.10 -3.93
C TYR A 43 1.30 3.17 -2.86
N LEU A 44 2.25 2.31 -3.22
CA LEU A 44 3.01 1.53 -2.24
C LEU A 44 3.92 2.46 -1.41
N HIS A 45 4.62 3.40 -2.05
CA HIS A 45 5.46 4.37 -1.36
C HIS A 45 4.66 5.32 -0.47
N GLN A 46 3.54 5.85 -0.98
CA GLN A 46 2.65 6.70 -0.18
C GLN A 46 2.06 5.93 1.01
N THR A 47 1.67 4.67 0.80
CA THR A 47 1.20 3.80 1.88
C THR A 47 2.28 3.60 2.94
N LEU A 48 3.52 3.32 2.53
CA LEU A 48 4.67 3.18 3.44
C LEU A 48 4.92 4.47 4.23
N ASP A 49 4.85 5.63 3.59
CA ASP A 49 5.06 6.93 4.25
C ASP A 49 3.97 7.23 5.27
N LEU A 50 2.70 6.93 4.95
CA LEU A 50 1.59 7.05 5.89
C LEU A 50 1.74 6.09 7.07
N ILE A 51 2.16 4.84 6.83
CA ILE A 51 2.46 3.88 7.89
C ILE A 51 3.59 4.42 8.77
N LYS A 52 4.71 4.88 8.21
CA LYS A 52 5.82 5.43 9.00
C LYS A 52 5.38 6.64 9.85
N LYS A 53 4.55 7.51 9.27
CA LYS A 53 4.07 8.74 9.91
C LYS A 53 3.08 8.49 11.04
N TYR A 54 2.14 7.57 10.86
CA TYR A 54 1.01 7.38 11.79
C TYR A 54 1.06 6.05 12.55
N PHE A 55 1.85 5.09 12.08
CA PHE A 55 2.02 3.74 12.60
C PHE A 55 3.51 3.43 12.81
N THR A 56 4.13 4.17 13.72
CA THR A 56 5.47 3.84 14.26
C THR A 56 5.40 2.51 15.04
N PRO A 57 6.46 1.68 15.12
CA PRO A 57 6.35 0.30 15.58
C PRO A 57 5.71 0.20 16.97
N MET A 58 4.71 -0.66 17.08
CA MET A 58 4.11 -1.09 18.35
C MET A 58 5.13 -1.69 19.34
N HIS A 59 6.37 -1.94 18.89
CA HIS A 59 7.50 -2.36 19.74
C HIS A 59 7.84 -1.34 20.85
N ARG A 60 7.55 -0.04 20.70
CA ARG A 60 7.71 0.92 21.81
C ARG A 60 6.56 0.90 22.84
N ILE A 61 5.46 0.19 22.55
CA ILE A 61 4.26 0.11 23.40
C ILE A 61 4.06 -1.31 23.98
N ALA A 62 4.81 -2.30 23.51
CA ALA A 62 4.94 -3.59 24.19
C ALA A 62 6.18 -3.55 25.12
N PRO A 63 6.03 -3.29 26.44
CA PRO A 63 7.12 -3.54 27.35
C PRO A 63 7.45 -5.04 27.35
N GLU A 64 8.69 -5.36 26.95
CA GLU A 64 9.53 -6.42 27.51
C GLU A 64 9.12 -7.91 27.41
N LYS A 65 8.00 -8.30 26.78
CA LYS A 65 7.59 -9.73 26.79
C LYS A 65 8.21 -10.67 25.76
N ILE A 66 8.95 -10.18 24.77
CA ILE A 66 9.56 -11.05 23.73
C ILE A 66 10.99 -11.53 24.11
N VAL A 67 11.64 -10.88 25.08
CA VAL A 67 13.06 -11.18 25.41
C VAL A 67 13.26 -12.53 26.13
N ASN A 68 12.19 -13.21 26.58
CA ASN A 68 12.31 -14.46 27.36
C ASN A 68 12.06 -15.77 26.59
N ILE A 69 11.99 -15.76 25.25
CA ILE A 69 11.80 -17.00 24.45
C ILE A 69 13.13 -17.57 23.90
N VAL A 70 14.27 -17.01 24.28
CA VAL A 70 15.57 -17.64 24.05
C VAL A 70 16.34 -17.68 25.37
N LYS A 71 16.17 -18.77 26.11
CA LYS A 71 17.09 -19.27 27.12
C LYS A 71 17.45 -20.70 26.76
#